data_AF-A0A2K1ZWH2-F1
#
_entry.id   AF-A0A2K1ZWH2-F1
#
_cell.length_a   1.000
_cell.length_b   1.000
_cell.length_c   1.000
_cell.angle_alpha   90.00
_cell.angle_beta   90.00
_cell.angle_gamma   90.00
#
_symmetry.space_group_name_H-M   'P 1'
#
loop_
_entity.id
_entity.type
_entity.pdbx_description
1 polymer ?
#
loop_
_entity_poly.entity_id
_entity_poly.type
_entity_poly.pdbx_seq_one_letter_code
_entity_poly.pdbx_strand_id
1 'polypeptide(L)'
;MATINKPLKPKPLSKLRSPILTLILCISAIALLYLFFSLNSTDGFSFSSPKSTRNSVDKPKRQHTIHEKYLYWGNRIDCPGKHCDSCEGLGHQESSLRCALEEAMFLNRTFVMPSRMCINPIHNKKGILHHSDNSNSEERWAESSCSMDSLYDMDLISETVPVILDNSKDWYRVLSTSMKLGARGVAHVEGISRVDLKENSHYSNLLLINRTASPLSWFMECKDRNNRSAIALPYSFLPTMAADRLRDAADKIMALLGDYDSIHVRRGDKIKTRNDRFGVSRTLHPHLDRDTRPEFIFHRIEKWVPPGRTLFIASNEKTPGFFSTLAVRYKLAYSSNYSMILDPVIENNYELFMIERLILMGAKTFIRTFKEDDTDLSLTDDPKKNTKSWQLPVYTMDEVEQGS
;
A
#
# COMPACT_ATOMS: atom_id res chain seq x y z
N MET A 1 34.55 -1.49 81.06
CA MET A 1 35.81 -2.11 80.62
C MET A 1 35.48 -3.46 80.01
N ALA A 2 35.90 -3.64 78.76
CA ALA A 2 36.35 -4.90 78.12
C ALA A 2 35.41 -6.13 78.21
N THR A 3 35.04 -6.85 77.16
CA THR A 3 35.53 -6.89 75.77
C THR A 3 34.71 -7.92 74.99
N ILE A 4 34.58 -7.67 73.68
CA ILE A 4 34.60 -8.63 72.57
C ILE A 4 33.31 -9.42 72.27
N ASN A 5 32.56 -8.85 71.32
CA ASN A 5 31.72 -9.54 70.35
C ASN A 5 32.59 -10.30 69.32
N LYS A 6 32.24 -11.55 69.01
CA LYS A 6 32.37 -12.13 67.66
C LYS A 6 31.20 -13.09 67.37
N PRO A 7 30.70 -13.13 66.12
CA PRO A 7 29.31 -13.52 65.81
C PRO A 7 29.11 -15.02 65.53
N LEU A 8 27.86 -15.47 65.76
CA LEU A 8 27.34 -16.77 65.34
C LEU A 8 27.46 -16.96 63.82
N LYS A 9 28.01 -18.11 63.40
CA LYS A 9 27.86 -18.64 62.04
C LYS A 9 26.41 -19.11 61.82
N PRO A 10 25.69 -18.65 60.78
CA PRO A 10 24.49 -19.34 60.34
C PRO A 10 24.85 -20.59 59.53
N LYS A 11 24.23 -21.72 59.87
CA LYS A 11 24.18 -22.93 59.03
C LYS A 11 23.47 -22.57 57.70
N PRO A 12 23.98 -22.97 56.53
CA PRO A 12 23.20 -22.90 55.31
C PRO A 12 22.09 -23.95 55.35
N LEU A 13 20.84 -23.50 55.39
CA LEU A 13 19.68 -24.35 55.09
C LEU A 13 19.67 -24.58 53.57
N SER A 14 20.04 -25.77 53.13
CA SER A 14 19.91 -26.22 51.75
C SER A 14 18.43 -26.31 51.37
N LYS A 15 17.89 -25.27 50.72
CA LYS A 15 16.64 -25.41 49.96
C LYS A 15 16.95 -26.13 48.65
N LEU A 16 16.80 -27.45 48.69
CA LEU A 16 16.70 -28.32 47.52
C LEU A 16 15.55 -27.82 46.64
N ARG A 17 15.82 -26.96 45.65
CA ARG A 17 14.87 -26.69 44.57
C ARG A 17 14.92 -27.90 43.66
N SER A 18 13.90 -28.76 43.78
CA SER A 18 13.78 -29.99 42.99
C SER A 18 13.91 -29.66 41.49
N PRO A 19 14.88 -30.25 40.77
CA PRO A 19 15.06 -30.01 39.33
C PRO A 19 13.83 -30.41 38.51
N ILE A 20 12.98 -31.28 39.07
CA ILE A 20 11.70 -31.70 38.49
C ILE A 20 10.70 -30.54 38.50
N LEU A 21 10.66 -29.74 39.58
CA LEU A 21 9.74 -28.61 39.67
C LEU A 21 10.13 -27.51 38.67
N THR A 22 11.43 -27.27 38.48
CA THR A 22 11.93 -26.35 37.46
C THR A 22 11.65 -26.85 36.05
N LEU A 23 11.75 -28.16 35.80
CA LEU A 23 11.43 -28.75 34.51
C LEU A 23 9.92 -28.62 34.18
N ILE A 24 9.05 -28.89 35.16
CA ILE A 24 7.59 -28.73 34.99
C ILE A 24 7.24 -27.26 34.71
N LEU A 25 7.86 -26.32 35.43
CA LEU A 25 7.68 -24.89 35.19
C LEU A 25 8.13 -24.49 33.77
N CYS A 26 9.29 -24.97 33.32
CA CYS A 26 9.76 -24.70 31.95
C CYS A 26 8.83 -25.29 30.88
N ILE A 27 8.36 -26.54 31.05
CA ILE A 27 7.43 -27.17 30.10
C ILE A 27 6.10 -26.40 30.06
N SER A 28 5.57 -26.01 31.22
CA SER A 28 4.34 -25.22 31.29
C SER A 28 4.49 -23.82 30.66
N ALA A 29 5.65 -23.17 30.83
CA ALA A 29 5.95 -21.90 30.19
C ALA A 29 6.06 -22.03 28.66
N ILE A 30 6.70 -23.09 28.15
CA ILE A 30 6.79 -23.38 26.72
C ILE A 30 5.40 -23.69 26.14
N ALA A 31 4.58 -24.47 26.84
CA ALA A 31 3.21 -24.76 26.42
C ALA A 31 2.33 -23.49 26.37
N LEU A 32 2.46 -22.60 27.36
CA LEU A 32 1.78 -21.31 27.37
C LEU A 32 2.28 -20.38 26.24
N LEU A 33 3.58 -20.38 25.96
CA LEU A 33 4.16 -19.68 24.82
C LEU A 33 3.62 -20.22 23.50
N TYR A 34 3.55 -21.55 23.33
CA TYR A 34 2.97 -22.18 22.14
C TYR A 34 1.48 -21.87 21.99
N LEU A 35 0.71 -21.86 23.08
CA LEU A 35 -0.70 -21.46 23.05
C LEU A 35 -0.84 -19.97 22.68
N PHE A 36 -0.01 -19.10 23.26
CA PHE A 36 -0.01 -17.67 22.95
C PHE A 36 0.42 -17.40 21.50
N PHE A 37 1.42 -18.11 20.98
CA PHE A 37 1.80 -18.05 19.58
C PHE A 37 0.74 -18.66 18.68
N SER A 38 0.04 -19.73 19.06
CA SER A 38 -1.07 -20.27 18.25
C SER A 38 -2.29 -19.34 18.21
N LEU A 39 -2.52 -18.55 19.26
CA LEU A 39 -3.57 -17.53 19.32
C LEU A 39 -3.21 -16.25 18.55
N ASN A 40 -1.91 -15.93 18.43
CA ASN A 40 -1.43 -14.79 17.64
C ASN A 40 -0.98 -15.16 16.21
N SER A 41 -0.83 -16.46 15.90
CA SER A 41 -0.37 -16.99 14.60
C SER A 41 -1.52 -17.55 13.76
N THR A 42 -2.74 -17.06 13.98
CA THR A 42 -3.79 -17.10 12.96
C THR A 42 -3.81 -15.80 12.16
N ASP A 43 -2.65 -15.40 11.63
CA ASP A 43 -2.55 -14.52 10.45
C ASP A 43 -2.34 -15.36 9.17
N GLY A 44 -2.90 -16.56 9.16
CA GLY A 44 -3.28 -17.20 7.91
C GLY A 44 -4.52 -16.48 7.40
N PHE A 45 -4.32 -15.45 6.56
CA PHE A 45 -5.37 -14.76 5.81
C PHE A 45 -6.20 -15.78 5.01
N SER A 46 -7.20 -16.36 5.65
CA SER A 46 -8.24 -17.12 5.01
C SER A 46 -9.22 -16.10 4.46
N PHE A 47 -9.10 -15.78 3.17
CA PHE A 47 -10.13 -15.06 2.42
C PHE A 47 -11.41 -15.89 2.42
N SER A 48 -12.22 -15.71 3.45
CA SER A 48 -13.64 -16.05 3.41
C SER A 48 -14.37 -14.74 3.21
N SER A 49 -14.67 -14.39 1.96
CA SER A 49 -15.64 -13.32 1.69
C SER A 49 -16.92 -13.65 2.47
N PRO A 50 -17.37 -12.79 3.40
CA PRO A 50 -18.68 -12.98 3.98
C PRO A 50 -19.67 -12.89 2.83
N LYS A 51 -20.42 -13.97 2.59
CA LYS A 51 -21.57 -13.94 1.69
C LYS A 51 -22.50 -12.84 2.19
N SER A 52 -22.42 -11.67 1.58
CA SER A 52 -23.31 -10.56 1.86
C SER A 52 -24.71 -10.96 1.39
N THR A 53 -25.53 -11.45 2.32
CA THR A 53 -26.97 -11.35 2.20
C THR A 53 -27.31 -9.86 2.14
N ARG A 54 -27.51 -9.36 0.91
CA ARG A 54 -28.00 -8.01 0.62
C ARG A 54 -29.35 -7.80 1.31
N ASN A 55 -29.32 -7.13 2.45
CA ASN A 55 -30.42 -6.28 2.88
C ASN A 55 -29.90 -4.84 2.82
N SER A 56 -30.54 -4.03 1.99
CA SER A 56 -30.35 -2.58 1.94
C SER A 56 -30.87 -1.99 3.25
N VAL A 57 -30.08 -2.13 4.31
CA VAL A 57 -30.27 -1.40 5.56
C VAL A 57 -29.68 -0.02 5.31
N ASP A 58 -30.52 1.03 5.39
CA ASP A 58 -30.06 2.40 5.44
C ASP A 58 -28.92 2.50 6.47
N LYS A 59 -27.69 2.65 5.98
CA LYS A 59 -26.52 2.72 6.86
C LYS A 59 -26.68 3.96 7.75
N PRO A 60 -26.48 3.86 9.08
CA PRO A 60 -26.64 4.99 9.97
C PRO A 60 -25.65 6.09 9.58
N LYS A 61 -26.18 7.25 9.16
CA LYS A 61 -25.38 8.44 8.90
C LYS A 61 -24.60 8.79 10.17
N ARG A 62 -23.27 8.79 10.07
CA ARG A 62 -22.37 9.22 11.14
C ARG A 62 -22.82 10.59 11.63
N GLN A 63 -23.32 10.67 12.86
CA GLN A 63 -23.70 11.94 13.47
C GLN A 63 -22.43 12.67 13.89
N HIS A 64 -22.06 13.72 13.14
CA HIS A 64 -20.94 14.59 13.47
C HIS A 64 -21.13 15.20 14.86
N THR A 65 -20.24 14.85 15.79
CA THR A 65 -20.26 15.43 17.13
C THR A 65 -19.59 16.80 17.13
N ILE A 66 -20.02 17.68 18.03
CA ILE A 66 -19.47 19.06 18.20
C ILE A 66 -17.95 19.06 18.51
N HIS A 67 -17.39 17.90 18.88
CA HIS A 67 -15.97 17.74 19.22
C HIS A 67 -15.09 17.29 18.06
N GLU A 68 -15.66 17.04 16.87
CA GLU A 68 -14.86 16.62 15.72
C GLU A 68 -13.97 17.77 15.21
N LYS A 69 -12.71 17.41 14.98
CA LYS A 69 -11.64 18.29 14.51
C LYS A 69 -11.15 17.75 13.18
N TYR A 70 -10.77 18.64 12.27
CA TYR A 70 -10.51 18.32 10.88
C TYR A 70 -9.08 18.65 10.48
N LEU A 71 -8.53 17.84 9.57
CA LEU A 71 -7.25 18.05 8.91
C LEU A 71 -7.50 18.08 7.40
N TYR A 72 -7.11 19.18 6.74
CA TYR A 72 -7.25 19.34 5.30
C TYR A 72 -5.89 19.61 4.66
N TRP A 73 -5.60 18.91 3.57
CA TRP A 73 -4.30 18.95 2.87
C TRP A 73 -4.36 19.64 1.50
N GLY A 74 -5.51 20.23 1.17
CA GLY A 74 -5.79 20.73 -0.18
C GLY A 74 -6.59 19.74 -1.02
N ASN A 75 -6.97 20.18 -2.21
CA ASN A 75 -7.82 19.46 -3.16
C ASN A 75 -7.05 18.47 -4.06
N ARG A 76 -5.74 18.29 -3.81
CA ARG A 76 -4.85 17.46 -4.63
C ARG A 76 -3.88 16.72 -3.73
N ILE A 77 -4.01 15.39 -3.66
CA ILE A 77 -3.18 14.58 -2.76
C ILE A 77 -1.71 14.50 -3.19
N ASP A 78 -1.44 14.78 -4.47
CA ASP A 78 -0.14 14.66 -5.11
C ASP A 78 0.43 16.01 -5.57
N CYS A 79 -0.08 17.12 -5.01
CA CYS A 79 0.44 18.48 -5.23
C CYS A 79 1.08 19.10 -3.95
N PRO A 80 2.17 18.53 -3.45
CA PRO A 80 2.96 19.08 -2.34
C PRO A 80 4.15 19.95 -2.82
N GLY A 81 3.88 21.03 -3.56
CA GLY A 81 4.90 22.00 -3.99
C GLY A 81 5.34 21.90 -5.46
N LYS A 82 6.65 21.80 -5.74
CA LYS A 82 7.28 22.04 -7.08
C LYS A 82 6.80 21.17 -8.26
N HIS A 83 5.96 20.15 -8.04
CA HIS A 83 5.52 19.20 -9.05
C HIS A 83 3.99 19.17 -9.25
N CYS A 84 3.29 20.25 -8.90
CA CYS A 84 1.83 20.38 -9.05
C CYS A 84 1.33 20.43 -10.50
N ASP A 85 2.22 20.57 -11.48
CA ASP A 85 1.88 20.70 -12.90
C ASP A 85 1.67 19.35 -13.60
N SER A 86 2.06 18.24 -12.97
CA SER A 86 1.97 16.89 -13.55
C SER A 86 1.51 15.86 -12.53
N CYS A 87 0.78 14.86 -13.00
CA CYS A 87 0.23 13.82 -12.12
C CYS A 87 1.11 12.59 -12.07
N GLU A 88 1.39 12.05 -10.89
CA GLU A 88 2.16 10.83 -10.73
C GLU A 88 1.29 9.58 -10.91
N GLY A 89 1.91 8.40 -11.00
CA GLY A 89 1.18 7.13 -11.05
C GLY A 89 0.45 6.82 -9.74
N LEU A 90 -0.61 5.99 -9.78
CA LEU A 90 -1.47 5.70 -8.62
C LEU A 90 -0.69 5.30 -7.36
N GLY A 91 0.34 4.45 -7.47
CA GLY A 91 1.11 4.02 -6.30
C GLY A 91 1.90 5.14 -5.60
N HIS A 92 2.24 6.21 -6.33
CA HIS A 92 2.82 7.42 -5.73
C HIS A 92 1.72 8.18 -4.99
N GLN A 93 0.59 8.45 -5.65
CA GLN A 93 -0.54 9.17 -5.05
C GLN A 93 -1.08 8.45 -3.80
N GLU A 94 -1.15 7.11 -3.82
CA GLU A 94 -1.47 6.28 -2.65
C GLU A 94 -0.46 6.44 -1.51
N SER A 95 0.81 6.64 -1.81
CA SER A 95 1.82 6.89 -0.77
C SER A 95 1.64 8.25 -0.11
N SER A 96 1.22 9.27 -0.86
CA SER A 96 0.85 10.59 -0.33
C SER A 96 -0.46 10.52 0.45
N LEU A 97 -1.47 9.80 -0.06
CA LEU A 97 -2.76 9.61 0.61
C LEU A 97 -2.61 8.88 1.95
N ARG A 98 -1.86 7.77 1.97
CA ARG A 98 -1.59 7.03 3.21
C ARG A 98 -0.91 7.91 4.25
N CYS A 99 0.04 8.73 3.84
CA CYS A 99 0.69 9.71 4.71
C CYS A 99 -0.31 10.71 5.32
N ALA A 100 -1.27 11.20 4.52
CA ALA A 100 -2.35 12.07 5.01
C ALA A 100 -3.23 11.42 6.07
N LEU A 101 -3.62 10.17 5.80
CA LEU A 101 -4.42 9.36 6.71
C LEU A 101 -3.67 9.10 8.03
N GLU A 102 -2.38 8.77 7.96
CA GLU A 102 -1.54 8.55 9.14
C GLU A 102 -1.39 9.81 9.99
N GLU A 103 -1.24 11.00 9.38
CA GLU A 103 -1.21 12.25 10.13
C GLU A 103 -2.57 12.54 10.80
N ALA A 104 -3.68 12.30 10.09
CA ALA A 104 -5.02 12.44 10.66
C ALA A 104 -5.23 11.50 11.86
N MET A 105 -4.79 10.24 11.76
CA MET A 105 -4.78 9.29 12.87
C MET A 105 -3.94 9.80 14.04
N PHE A 106 -2.72 10.28 13.76
CA PHE A 106 -1.81 10.76 14.79
C PHE A 106 -2.37 11.96 15.57
N LEU A 107 -3.04 12.87 14.87
CA LEU A 107 -3.67 14.07 15.42
C LEU A 107 -5.07 13.82 15.99
N ASN A 108 -5.63 12.62 15.83
CA ASN A 108 -7.01 12.27 16.16
C ASN A 108 -8.02 13.23 15.53
N ARG A 109 -7.92 13.40 14.20
CA ARG A 109 -8.75 14.31 13.40
C ARG A 109 -9.42 13.56 12.25
N THR A 110 -10.58 14.04 11.83
CA THR A 110 -11.21 13.63 10.57
C THR A 110 -10.42 14.21 9.40
N PHE A 111 -9.96 13.34 8.50
CA PHE A 111 -9.28 13.76 7.30
C PHE A 111 -10.29 14.26 6.26
N VAL A 112 -10.08 15.46 5.76
CA VAL A 112 -10.82 16.01 4.63
C VAL A 112 -10.07 15.59 3.37
N MET A 113 -10.52 14.48 2.79
CA MET A 113 -9.91 13.86 1.63
C MET A 113 -10.31 14.58 0.34
N PRO A 114 -9.39 14.75 -0.62
CA PRO A 114 -9.74 15.23 -1.96
C PRO A 114 -10.83 14.36 -2.59
N SER A 115 -11.87 14.98 -3.15
CA SER A 115 -12.93 14.28 -3.90
C SER A 115 -12.46 13.74 -5.24
N ARG A 116 -11.27 14.13 -5.70
CA ARG A 116 -10.72 13.72 -6.99
C ARG A 116 -9.27 13.28 -6.87
N MET A 117 -8.91 12.28 -7.67
CA MET A 117 -7.55 11.77 -7.82
C MET A 117 -7.08 12.04 -9.25
N CYS A 118 -5.86 12.53 -9.43
CA CYS A 118 -5.39 12.77 -10.79
C CYS A 118 -5.08 11.47 -11.53
N ILE A 119 -5.29 11.43 -12.83
CA ILE A 119 -4.94 10.34 -13.73
C ILE A 119 -3.74 10.79 -14.55
N ASN A 120 -2.61 10.12 -14.37
CA ASN A 120 -1.43 10.34 -15.21
C ASN A 120 -1.72 9.92 -16.68
N PRO A 121 -1.61 10.84 -17.66
CA PRO A 121 -1.91 10.55 -19.07
C PRO A 121 -1.07 9.44 -19.69
N ILE A 122 0.18 9.26 -19.26
CA ILE A 122 1.09 8.21 -19.75
C ILE A 122 0.51 6.81 -19.47
N HIS A 123 -0.28 6.71 -18.41
CA HIS A 123 -0.88 5.47 -17.96
C HIS A 123 -2.29 5.24 -18.51
N ASN A 124 -2.87 6.12 -19.34
CA ASN A 124 -4.23 5.94 -19.88
C ASN A 124 -4.25 5.93 -21.43
N LYS A 125 -4.14 4.74 -22.04
CA LYS A 125 -4.11 4.56 -23.51
C LYS A 125 -5.48 4.21 -24.13
N LYS A 126 -6.46 3.78 -23.33
CA LYS A 126 -7.86 3.63 -23.78
C LYS A 126 -8.44 5.05 -23.75
N GLY A 127 -8.38 5.72 -24.90
CA GLY A 127 -8.54 7.17 -25.00
C GLY A 127 -9.86 7.69 -24.42
N ILE A 128 -9.75 8.66 -23.50
CA ILE A 128 -10.74 9.71 -23.23
C ILE A 128 -9.98 10.96 -22.78
N LEU A 129 -8.99 11.42 -23.54
CA LEU A 129 -8.41 12.74 -23.36
C LEU A 129 -8.39 13.42 -24.72
N HIS A 130 -9.55 13.92 -25.13
CA HIS A 130 -9.60 14.95 -26.16
C HIS A 130 -9.03 16.23 -25.55
N HIS A 131 -7.71 16.39 -25.62
CA HIS A 131 -7.09 17.66 -25.25
C HIS A 131 -7.50 18.71 -26.27
N SER A 132 -8.39 19.63 -25.86
CA SER A 132 -8.54 20.91 -26.54
C SER A 132 -7.53 21.88 -25.93
N ASP A 133 -6.66 22.47 -26.74
CA ASP A 133 -5.62 23.38 -26.28
C ASP A 133 -6.16 24.71 -25.69
N ASN A 134 -7.49 24.91 -25.72
CA ASN A 134 -8.17 26.13 -25.29
C ASN A 134 -8.90 26.04 -23.94
N SER A 135 -8.84 24.92 -23.21
CA SER A 135 -9.55 24.77 -21.92
C SER A 135 -8.79 25.39 -20.73
N ASN A 136 -9.53 25.89 -19.74
CA ASN A 136 -8.95 26.44 -18.51
C ASN A 136 -8.31 25.32 -17.65
N SER A 137 -7.36 25.68 -16.79
CA SER A 137 -6.64 24.78 -15.87
C SER A 137 -7.54 23.86 -15.02
N GLU A 138 -8.71 24.33 -14.58
CA GLU A 138 -9.70 23.55 -13.83
C GLU A 138 -10.45 22.54 -14.72
N GLU A 139 -10.75 22.88 -15.97
CA GLU A 139 -11.38 21.97 -16.94
C GLU A 139 -10.41 20.86 -17.34
N ARG A 140 -9.13 21.19 -17.56
CA ARG A 140 -8.06 20.21 -17.79
C ARG A 140 -7.88 19.26 -16.62
N TRP A 141 -7.98 19.77 -15.39
CA TRP A 141 -7.93 18.94 -14.18
C TRP A 141 -9.12 17.99 -14.11
N ALA A 142 -10.33 18.46 -14.39
CA ALA A 142 -11.53 17.62 -14.40
C ALA A 142 -11.42 16.46 -15.41
N GLU A 143 -10.93 16.73 -16.61
CA GLU A 143 -10.72 15.72 -17.67
C GLU A 143 -9.60 14.73 -17.34
N SER A 144 -8.59 15.16 -16.57
CA SER A 144 -7.42 14.35 -16.19
C SER A 144 -7.53 13.79 -14.77
N SER A 145 -8.72 13.65 -14.20
CA SER A 145 -8.92 13.08 -12.85
C SER A 145 -10.12 12.16 -12.79
N CYS A 146 -10.13 11.23 -11.83
CA CYS A 146 -11.28 10.41 -11.47
C CYS A 146 -11.80 10.82 -10.10
N SER A 147 -13.04 10.44 -9.81
CA SER A 147 -13.62 10.65 -8.50
C SER A 147 -12.98 9.71 -7.48
N MET A 148 -12.71 10.19 -6.26
CA MET A 148 -12.05 9.39 -5.21
C MET A 148 -12.90 8.17 -4.80
N ASP A 149 -14.22 8.32 -4.80
CA ASP A 149 -15.20 7.25 -4.52
C ASP A 149 -15.36 6.24 -5.68
N SER A 150 -14.83 6.56 -6.87
CA SER A 150 -14.75 5.60 -7.99
C SER A 150 -13.64 4.57 -7.76
N LEU A 151 -12.62 4.95 -6.98
CA LEU A 151 -11.45 4.14 -6.63
C LEU A 151 -11.60 3.48 -5.26
N TYR A 152 -12.02 4.24 -4.23
CA TYR A 152 -11.99 3.79 -2.84
C TYR A 152 -13.34 3.87 -2.16
N ASP A 153 -13.56 2.97 -1.21
CA ASP A 153 -14.72 2.94 -0.35
C ASP A 153 -14.48 3.79 0.91
N MET A 154 -15.13 4.95 0.98
CA MET A 154 -14.94 5.90 2.09
C MET A 154 -15.43 5.36 3.43
N ASP A 155 -16.43 4.47 3.41
CA ASP A 155 -16.95 3.84 4.63
C ASP A 155 -15.89 2.88 5.19
N LEU A 156 -15.30 2.03 4.33
CA LEU A 156 -14.22 1.11 4.74
C LEU A 156 -12.98 1.86 5.25
N ILE A 157 -12.56 2.94 4.58
CA ILE A 157 -11.46 3.78 5.11
C ILE A 157 -11.84 4.35 6.48
N SER A 158 -13.10 4.81 6.63
CA SER A 158 -13.63 5.41 7.86
C SER A 158 -13.69 4.48 9.07
N GLU A 159 -13.60 3.16 8.87
CA GLU A 159 -13.44 2.18 9.96
C GLU A 159 -12.08 2.31 10.66
N THR A 160 -11.06 2.79 9.96
CA THR A 160 -9.70 2.99 10.51
C THR A 160 -9.40 4.46 10.76
N VAL A 161 -9.69 5.33 9.79
CA VAL A 161 -9.40 6.77 9.86
C VAL A 161 -10.64 7.53 9.43
N PRO A 162 -11.27 8.36 10.28
CA PRO A 162 -12.45 9.12 9.88
C PRO A 162 -12.15 9.98 8.67
N VAL A 163 -12.91 9.82 7.58
CA VAL A 163 -12.75 10.64 6.37
C VAL A 163 -14.06 11.28 5.93
N ILE A 164 -13.96 12.48 5.37
CA ILE A 164 -15.01 13.11 4.57
C ILE A 164 -14.40 13.65 3.28
N LEU A 165 -15.20 13.75 2.21
CA LEU A 165 -14.72 14.35 0.96
C LEU A 165 -14.83 15.89 1.00
N ASP A 166 -13.91 16.56 0.31
CA ASP A 166 -13.87 18.03 0.17
C ASP A 166 -14.99 18.63 -0.72
N ASN A 167 -15.90 17.79 -1.24
CA ASN A 167 -17.14 18.20 -1.91
C ASN A 167 -18.40 17.83 -1.10
N SER A 168 -18.24 17.31 0.12
CA SER A 168 -19.36 16.86 0.96
C SER A 168 -20.09 18.02 1.63
N LYS A 169 -21.38 17.83 1.94
CA LYS A 169 -22.19 18.76 2.74
C LYS A 169 -21.57 19.05 4.11
N ASP A 170 -20.92 18.06 4.69
CA ASP A 170 -20.27 18.18 5.99
C ASP A 170 -19.04 19.09 5.90
N TRP A 171 -18.25 18.98 4.82
CA TRP A 171 -17.14 19.89 4.59
C TRP A 171 -17.59 21.36 4.45
N TYR A 172 -18.66 21.63 3.70
CA TYR A 172 -19.23 22.98 3.61
C TYR A 172 -19.64 23.52 4.99
N ARG A 173 -20.19 22.67 5.86
CA ARG A 173 -20.52 23.05 7.24
C ARG A 173 -19.27 23.37 8.06
N VAL A 174 -18.23 22.55 7.96
CA VAL A 174 -16.94 22.77 8.64
C VAL A 174 -16.34 24.11 8.21
N LEU A 175 -16.26 24.37 6.90
CA LEU A 175 -15.75 25.65 6.37
C LEU A 175 -16.56 26.85 6.85
N SER A 176 -17.89 26.78 6.78
CA SER A 176 -18.74 27.88 7.25
C SER A 176 -18.56 28.16 8.74
N THR A 177 -18.32 27.11 9.54
CA THR A 177 -18.11 27.22 10.99
C THR A 177 -16.72 27.77 11.29
N SER A 178 -15.69 27.29 10.59
CA SER A 178 -14.31 27.77 10.77
C SER A 178 -14.18 29.24 10.39
N MET A 179 -14.84 29.69 9.31
CA MET A 179 -14.90 31.10 8.92
C MET A 179 -15.56 31.98 10.00
N LYS A 180 -16.67 31.53 10.61
CA LYS A 180 -17.32 32.25 11.72
C LYS A 180 -16.45 32.37 12.96
N LEU A 181 -15.62 31.36 13.23
CA LEU A 181 -14.71 31.34 14.37
C LEU A 181 -13.39 32.11 14.13
N GLY A 182 -13.07 32.42 12.87
CA GLY A 182 -11.86 33.15 12.48
C GLY A 182 -10.58 32.43 12.93
N ALA A 183 -9.63 33.18 13.50
CA ALA A 183 -8.36 32.64 14.01
C ALA A 183 -8.52 31.57 15.12
N ARG A 184 -9.70 31.48 15.75
CA ARG A 184 -10.01 30.43 16.75
C ARG A 184 -10.57 29.15 16.11
N GLY A 185 -10.92 29.19 14.83
CA GLY A 185 -11.52 28.07 14.10
C GLY A 185 -10.58 27.40 13.12
N VAL A 186 -9.65 28.14 12.53
CA VAL A 186 -8.74 27.63 11.51
C VAL A 186 -7.33 28.19 11.67
N ALA A 187 -6.33 27.35 11.42
CA ALA A 187 -4.97 27.78 11.16
C ALA A 187 -4.49 27.23 9.81
N HIS A 188 -3.81 28.09 9.07
CA HIS A 188 -3.00 27.70 7.93
C HIS A 188 -1.59 27.40 8.43
N VAL A 189 -1.10 26.19 8.17
CA VAL A 189 0.20 25.73 8.68
C VAL A 189 1.06 25.20 7.54
N GLU A 190 2.33 25.59 7.55
CA GLU A 190 3.36 25.18 6.59
C GLU A 190 4.65 24.91 7.37
N GLY A 191 5.33 23.80 7.08
CA GLY A 191 6.61 23.45 7.71
C GLY A 191 6.55 23.12 9.22
N ILE A 192 5.35 22.91 9.78
CA ILE A 192 5.16 22.55 11.20
C ILE A 192 5.09 21.03 11.34
N SER A 193 5.79 20.44 12.31
CA SER A 193 5.77 18.99 12.52
C SER A 193 4.42 18.51 13.05
N ARG A 194 4.06 17.25 12.77
CA ARG A 194 2.84 16.63 13.32
C ARG A 194 2.84 16.60 14.86
N VAL A 195 4.02 16.53 15.49
CA VAL A 195 4.18 16.57 16.95
C VAL A 195 3.81 17.95 17.48
N ASP A 196 4.34 19.02 16.88
CA ASP A 196 4.02 20.40 17.26
C ASP A 196 2.53 20.71 17.06
N LEU A 197 1.92 20.21 15.98
CA LEU A 197 0.48 20.33 15.75
C LEU A 197 -0.37 19.65 16.83
N LYS A 198 0.15 18.58 17.44
CA LYS A 198 -0.52 17.82 18.50
C LYS A 198 -0.32 18.44 19.88
N GLU A 199 0.91 18.85 20.20
CA GLU A 199 1.30 19.30 21.54
C GLU A 199 1.02 20.78 21.78
N ASN A 200 1.09 21.62 20.74
CA ASN A 200 0.78 23.04 20.88
C ASN A 200 -0.73 23.27 20.93
N SER A 201 -1.21 23.72 22.10
CA SER A 201 -2.63 24.04 22.36
C SER A 201 -3.24 25.06 21.40
N HIS A 202 -2.41 25.91 20.77
CA HIS A 202 -2.86 26.81 19.71
C HIS A 202 -3.42 26.05 18.50
N TYR A 203 -2.79 24.93 18.10
CA TYR A 203 -3.22 24.14 16.94
C TYR A 203 -4.17 23.01 17.35
N SER A 204 -3.85 22.30 18.42
CA SER A 204 -4.58 21.09 18.81
C SER A 204 -6.04 21.37 19.17
N ASN A 205 -6.38 22.60 19.58
CA ASN A 205 -7.75 23.02 19.89
C ASN A 205 -8.56 23.54 18.69
N LEU A 206 -7.94 23.81 17.55
CA LEU A 206 -8.64 24.36 16.39
C LEU A 206 -9.57 23.34 15.75
N LEU A 207 -10.71 23.82 15.27
CA LEU A 207 -11.66 23.03 14.49
C LEU A 207 -10.98 22.51 13.22
N LEU A 208 -10.26 23.36 12.49
CA LEU A 208 -9.64 23.02 11.21
C LEU A 208 -8.14 23.35 11.22
N ILE A 209 -7.32 22.36 10.88
CA ILE A 209 -5.94 22.58 10.46
C ILE A 209 -5.92 22.50 8.93
N ASN A 210 -5.65 23.63 8.29
CA ASN A 210 -5.39 23.69 6.85
C ASN A 210 -3.88 23.59 6.64
N ARG A 211 -3.43 22.41 6.26
CA ARG A 211 -2.01 22.07 6.13
C ARG A 211 -1.62 22.16 4.66
N THR A 212 -0.59 22.95 4.39
CA THR A 212 0.09 22.91 3.09
C THR A 212 1.35 22.08 3.25
N ALA A 213 1.70 21.31 2.22
CA ALA A 213 2.94 20.56 2.23
C ALA A 213 4.13 21.52 2.27
N SER A 214 5.24 21.07 2.86
CA SER A 214 6.56 21.57 2.49
C SER A 214 6.75 21.50 0.96
N PRO A 215 7.66 22.26 0.34
CA PRO A 215 7.96 22.13 -1.11
C PRO A 215 8.41 20.74 -1.57
N LEU A 216 8.61 19.80 -0.64
CA LEU A 216 8.91 18.38 -0.83
C LEU A 216 7.64 17.55 -0.70
N SER A 217 7.57 16.43 -1.42
CA SER A 217 6.32 15.69 -1.51
C SER A 217 5.71 15.25 -0.17
N TRP A 218 4.39 15.20 0.00
CA TRP A 218 3.74 14.84 1.28
C TRP A 218 4.33 13.58 1.94
N PHE A 219 4.64 12.54 1.16
CA PHE A 219 5.27 11.32 1.68
C PHE A 219 6.65 11.55 2.35
N MET A 220 7.32 12.67 2.09
CA MET A 220 8.56 13.10 2.73
C MET A 220 8.33 13.62 4.15
N GLU A 221 7.15 14.18 4.43
CA GLU A 221 6.76 14.68 5.75
C GLU A 221 6.41 13.51 6.70
N CYS A 222 5.77 12.45 6.20
CA CYS A 222 5.47 11.27 7.03
C CYS A 222 6.61 10.26 7.11
N LYS A 223 7.45 10.15 6.07
CA LYS A 223 8.61 9.26 6.10
C LYS A 223 9.77 10.00 6.73
N ASP A 224 9.92 9.84 8.04
CA ASP A 224 11.27 9.77 8.57
C ASP A 224 11.96 8.61 7.83
N ARG A 225 12.79 8.95 6.83
CA ARG A 225 13.43 7.98 5.93
C ARG A 225 14.24 6.94 6.69
N ASN A 226 14.58 7.23 7.95
CA ASN A 226 15.41 6.41 8.81
C ASN A 226 14.60 5.61 9.86
N ASN A 227 13.31 5.89 10.04
CA ASN A 227 12.49 5.24 11.05
C ASN A 227 11.24 4.55 10.45
N ARG A 228 11.43 3.30 9.99
CA ARG A 228 10.33 2.46 9.44
C ARG A 228 9.25 2.11 10.46
N SER A 229 9.50 2.27 11.76
CA SER A 229 8.51 2.04 12.82
C SER A 229 7.49 3.17 12.96
N ALA A 230 7.68 4.30 12.25
CA ALA A 230 6.75 5.42 12.24
C ALA A 230 5.55 5.25 11.28
N ILE A 231 5.52 4.17 10.49
CA ILE A 231 4.44 3.85 9.54
C ILE A 231 3.31 3.15 10.31
N ALA A 232 2.12 3.75 10.32
CA ALA A 232 0.97 3.20 11.04
C ALA A 232 0.04 2.38 10.14
N LEU A 233 -0.02 2.70 8.84
CA LEU A 233 -0.86 1.97 7.88
C LEU A 233 -0.01 1.08 6.96
N PRO A 234 -0.38 -0.20 6.77
CA PRO A 234 0.36 -1.09 5.88
C PRO A 234 0.23 -0.65 4.40
N TYR A 235 1.20 -1.04 3.56
CA TYR A 235 1.12 -0.77 2.11
C TYR A 235 -0.12 -1.39 1.44
N SER A 236 -0.68 -2.45 2.04
CA SER A 236 -1.91 -3.11 1.61
C SER A 236 -3.19 -2.36 1.99
N PHE A 237 -3.13 -1.35 2.87
CA PHE A 237 -4.33 -0.66 3.39
C PHE A 237 -5.20 -0.10 2.26
N LEU A 238 -4.74 0.90 1.51
CA LEU A 238 -5.52 1.51 0.41
C LEU A 238 -6.00 0.49 -0.65
N PRO A 239 -5.16 -0.48 -1.08
CA PRO A 239 -5.62 -1.57 -1.97
C PRO A 239 -6.81 -2.37 -1.46
N THR A 240 -6.86 -2.62 -0.16
CA THR A 240 -7.98 -3.35 0.48
C THR A 240 -9.22 -2.47 0.70
N MET A 241 -9.10 -1.16 0.52
CA MET A 241 -10.19 -0.19 0.64
C MET A 241 -10.79 0.18 -0.73
N ALA A 242 -10.64 -0.69 -1.73
CA ALA A 242 -11.19 -0.46 -3.07
C ALA A 242 -12.72 -0.28 -3.04
N ALA A 243 -13.24 0.53 -3.95
CA ALA A 243 -14.67 0.76 -4.11
C ALA A 243 -15.43 -0.56 -4.32
N ASP A 244 -16.66 -0.62 -3.81
CA ASP A 244 -17.49 -1.84 -3.81
C ASP A 244 -17.62 -2.47 -5.20
N ARG A 245 -17.83 -1.64 -6.25
CA ARG A 245 -17.91 -2.09 -7.64
C ARG A 245 -16.65 -2.81 -8.14
N LEU A 246 -15.47 -2.37 -7.68
CA LEU A 246 -14.19 -2.95 -8.07
C LEU A 246 -13.95 -4.26 -7.31
N ARG A 247 -14.34 -4.32 -6.03
CA ARG A 247 -14.31 -5.55 -5.22
C ARG A 247 -15.25 -6.61 -5.81
N ASP A 248 -16.49 -6.24 -6.14
CA ASP A 248 -17.46 -7.12 -6.78
C ASP A 248 -16.96 -7.68 -8.13
N ALA A 249 -16.27 -6.86 -8.94
CA ALA A 249 -15.68 -7.29 -10.20
C ALA A 249 -14.52 -8.27 -9.98
N ALA A 250 -13.63 -7.97 -9.04
CA ALA A 250 -12.53 -8.85 -8.67
C ALA A 250 -13.05 -10.20 -8.15
N ASP A 251 -14.04 -10.22 -7.25
CA ASP A 251 -14.64 -11.43 -6.69
C ASP A 251 -15.24 -12.35 -7.77
N LYS A 252 -15.92 -11.77 -8.77
CA LYS A 252 -16.43 -12.54 -9.91
C LYS A 252 -15.31 -13.19 -10.72
N ILE A 253 -14.22 -12.46 -10.96
CA ILE A 253 -13.07 -12.98 -11.71
C ILE A 253 -12.34 -14.06 -10.92
N MET A 254 -12.12 -13.84 -9.62
CA MET A 254 -11.50 -14.83 -8.73
C MET A 254 -12.34 -16.12 -8.66
N ALA A 255 -13.68 -16.01 -8.61
CA ALA A 255 -14.56 -17.16 -8.68
C ALA A 255 -14.43 -17.96 -10.00
N LEU A 256 -14.22 -17.27 -11.12
CA LEU A 256 -13.97 -17.92 -12.43
C LEU A 256 -12.56 -18.52 -12.53
N LEU A 257 -11.57 -17.92 -11.87
CA LEU A 257 -10.20 -18.45 -11.79
C LEU A 257 -10.11 -19.73 -10.96
N GLY A 258 -10.93 -19.85 -9.90
CA GLY A 258 -10.93 -21.00 -8.99
C GLY A 258 -9.73 -20.99 -8.05
N ASP A 259 -9.00 -22.09 -7.95
CA ASP A 259 -7.70 -22.15 -7.25
C ASP A 259 -6.57 -21.76 -8.23
N TYR A 260 -5.91 -20.63 -7.97
CA TYR A 260 -4.92 -20.04 -8.86
C TYR A 260 -3.75 -19.41 -8.10
N ASP A 261 -2.65 -19.21 -8.81
CA ASP A 261 -1.51 -18.42 -8.39
C ASP A 261 -1.38 -17.18 -9.27
N SER A 262 -0.65 -16.18 -8.80
CA SER A 262 -0.54 -14.91 -9.50
C SER A 262 0.89 -14.39 -9.55
N ILE A 263 1.23 -13.77 -10.67
CA ILE A 263 2.48 -13.02 -10.84
C ILE A 263 2.19 -11.59 -11.28
N HIS A 264 2.87 -10.65 -10.64
CA HIS A 264 2.95 -9.26 -11.13
C HIS A 264 4.30 -9.05 -11.82
N VAL A 265 4.27 -8.59 -13.07
CA VAL A 265 5.46 -8.42 -13.91
C VAL A 265 5.61 -6.97 -14.36
N ARG A 266 6.53 -6.24 -13.71
CA ARG A 266 6.80 -4.83 -13.94
C ARG A 266 8.03 -4.66 -14.85
N ARG A 267 7.76 -4.56 -16.15
CA ARG A 267 8.76 -4.30 -17.20
C ARG A 267 8.64 -2.84 -17.64
N GLY A 268 8.13 -2.56 -18.84
CA GLY A 268 7.82 -1.19 -19.31
C GLY A 268 8.97 -0.20 -19.07
N ASP A 269 8.67 0.94 -18.44
CA ASP A 269 9.65 1.99 -18.09
C ASP A 269 10.78 1.55 -17.15
N LYS A 270 10.69 0.38 -16.51
CA LYS A 270 11.75 -0.13 -15.63
C LYS A 270 12.92 -0.75 -16.38
N ILE A 271 12.72 -1.20 -17.63
CA ILE A 271 13.80 -1.74 -18.50
C ILE A 271 14.50 -0.60 -19.25
N LYS A 272 14.60 0.59 -18.65
CA LYS A 272 15.25 1.73 -19.29
C LYS A 272 16.76 1.52 -19.31
N THR A 273 17.33 1.55 -20.51
CA THR A 273 18.78 1.52 -20.73
C THR A 273 19.31 2.88 -21.18
N ARG A 274 20.62 3.11 -20.95
CA ARG A 274 21.37 4.25 -21.47
C ARG A 274 22.78 3.81 -21.81
N ASN A 275 23.32 4.28 -22.93
CA ASN A 275 24.73 4.09 -23.24
C ASN A 275 25.60 5.04 -22.41
N ASP A 276 26.71 4.52 -21.87
CA ASP A 276 27.74 5.35 -21.25
C ASP A 276 28.64 6.03 -22.31
N ARG A 277 29.65 6.78 -21.86
CA ARG A 277 30.59 7.50 -22.73
C ARG A 277 31.41 6.60 -23.67
N PHE A 278 31.40 5.29 -23.45
CA PHE A 278 32.07 4.29 -24.28
C PHE A 278 31.09 3.50 -25.16
N GLY A 279 29.81 3.90 -25.19
CA GLY A 279 28.78 3.22 -25.96
C GLY A 279 28.21 1.96 -25.29
N VAL A 280 28.58 1.67 -24.04
CA VAL A 280 28.13 0.45 -23.34
C VAL A 280 26.77 0.69 -22.71
N SER A 281 25.80 -0.17 -23.02
CA SER A 281 24.46 -0.13 -22.45
C SER A 281 24.48 -0.36 -20.94
N ARG A 282 23.79 0.49 -20.19
CA ARG A 282 23.64 0.42 -18.74
C ARG A 282 22.17 0.45 -18.34
N THR A 283 21.85 -0.16 -17.21
CA THR A 283 20.50 -0.19 -16.61
C THR A 283 20.56 0.13 -15.12
N LEU A 284 19.45 0.60 -14.56
CA LEU A 284 19.28 0.79 -13.12
C LEU A 284 18.87 -0.50 -12.39
N HIS A 285 18.43 -1.50 -13.15
CA HIS A 285 18.01 -2.82 -12.70
C HIS A 285 18.74 -3.87 -13.57
N PRO A 286 19.94 -4.32 -13.15
CA PRO A 286 20.80 -5.20 -13.95
C PRO A 286 20.17 -6.54 -14.33
N HIS A 287 19.33 -7.12 -13.47
CA HIS A 287 18.77 -8.46 -13.68
C HIS A 287 17.32 -8.44 -14.16
N LEU A 288 16.60 -7.32 -14.00
CA LEU A 288 15.16 -7.25 -14.26
C LEU A 288 14.72 -7.77 -15.64
N ASP A 289 15.40 -7.40 -16.73
CA ASP A 289 14.99 -7.86 -18.07
C ASP A 289 15.11 -9.39 -18.19
N ARG A 290 16.23 -9.95 -17.73
CA ARG A 290 16.50 -11.39 -17.69
C ARG A 290 15.46 -12.10 -16.85
N ASP A 291 15.34 -11.72 -15.58
CA ASP A 291 14.54 -12.42 -14.57
C ASP A 291 13.03 -12.42 -14.89
N THR A 292 12.57 -11.47 -15.71
CA THR A 292 11.16 -11.36 -16.10
C THR A 292 10.87 -11.87 -17.51
N ARG A 293 11.82 -12.56 -18.17
CA ARG A 293 11.56 -13.32 -19.39
C ARG A 293 10.92 -14.67 -19.06
N PRO A 294 10.07 -15.24 -19.95
CA PRO A 294 9.32 -16.47 -19.68
C PRO A 294 10.19 -17.64 -19.18
N GLU A 295 11.36 -17.86 -19.82
CA GLU A 295 12.29 -18.93 -19.49
C GLU A 295 12.89 -18.79 -18.08
N PHE A 296 13.14 -17.56 -17.61
CA PHE A 296 13.65 -17.31 -16.25
C PHE A 296 12.53 -17.31 -15.22
N ILE A 297 11.36 -16.75 -15.56
CA ILE A 297 10.15 -16.82 -14.71
C ILE A 297 9.85 -18.28 -14.40
N PHE A 298 9.87 -19.14 -15.43
CA PHE A 298 9.63 -20.57 -15.29
C PHE A 298 10.50 -21.23 -14.22
N HIS A 299 11.83 -21.07 -14.31
CA HIS A 299 12.77 -21.60 -13.31
C HIS A 299 12.60 -20.95 -11.94
N ARG A 300 12.30 -19.65 -11.89
CA ARG A 300 12.14 -18.94 -10.62
C ARG A 300 10.90 -19.41 -9.87
N ILE A 301 9.79 -19.66 -10.57
CA ILE A 301 8.50 -19.96 -9.92
C ILE A 301 8.23 -21.45 -9.73
N GLU A 302 8.95 -22.37 -10.41
CA GLU A 302 8.66 -23.82 -10.32
C GLU A 302 8.80 -24.39 -8.90
N LYS A 303 9.62 -23.75 -8.05
CA LYS A 303 9.75 -24.08 -6.62
C LYS A 303 8.54 -23.70 -5.77
N TRP A 304 7.66 -22.85 -6.29
CA TRP A 304 6.51 -22.30 -5.56
C TRP A 304 5.17 -22.71 -6.19
N VAL A 305 5.13 -22.78 -7.53
CA VAL A 305 3.91 -23.04 -8.31
C VAL A 305 4.08 -24.36 -9.07
N PRO A 306 3.37 -25.42 -8.66
CA PRO A 306 3.37 -26.69 -9.39
C PRO A 306 2.90 -26.56 -10.85
N PRO A 307 3.41 -27.39 -11.78
CA PRO A 307 2.91 -27.47 -13.14
C PRO A 307 1.42 -27.81 -13.21
N GLY A 308 0.73 -27.32 -14.24
CA GLY A 308 -0.69 -27.53 -14.51
C GLY A 308 -1.64 -26.53 -13.83
N ARG A 309 -1.12 -25.69 -12.93
CA ARG A 309 -1.89 -24.68 -12.19
C ARG A 309 -2.25 -23.47 -13.07
N THR A 310 -3.33 -22.79 -12.67
CA THR A 310 -3.73 -21.51 -13.28
C THR A 310 -2.82 -20.40 -12.76
N LEU A 311 -2.21 -19.66 -13.69
CA LEU A 311 -1.32 -18.54 -13.40
C LEU A 311 -1.92 -17.25 -13.96
N PHE A 312 -2.43 -16.40 -13.08
CA PHE A 312 -2.90 -15.07 -13.44
C PHE A 312 -1.70 -14.11 -13.57
N ILE A 313 -1.59 -13.43 -14.71
CA ILE A 313 -0.46 -12.54 -15.02
C ILE A 313 -0.96 -11.10 -15.17
N ALA A 314 -0.56 -10.23 -14.25
CA ALA A 314 -0.72 -8.78 -14.38
C ALA A 314 0.62 -8.17 -14.80
N SER A 315 0.65 -7.47 -15.93
CA SER A 315 1.90 -6.97 -16.51
C SER A 315 1.71 -5.70 -17.30
N ASN A 316 2.74 -4.85 -17.32
CA ASN A 316 2.81 -3.70 -18.22
C ASN A 316 3.73 -3.93 -19.44
N GLU A 317 4.06 -5.18 -19.72
CA GLU A 317 4.70 -5.59 -20.97
C GLU A 317 3.78 -5.31 -22.16
N LYS A 318 4.36 -4.77 -23.23
CA LYS A 318 3.60 -4.30 -24.42
C LYS A 318 3.61 -5.31 -25.54
N THR A 319 4.60 -6.21 -25.57
CA THR A 319 4.74 -7.22 -26.62
C THR A 319 3.60 -8.25 -26.49
N PRO A 320 2.70 -8.37 -27.48
CA PRO A 320 1.63 -9.37 -27.45
C PRO A 320 2.21 -10.78 -27.36
N GLY A 321 1.60 -11.63 -26.54
CA GLY A 321 2.04 -13.01 -26.39
C GLY A 321 3.41 -13.20 -25.73
N PHE A 322 4.01 -12.17 -25.14
CA PHE A 322 5.34 -12.24 -24.52
C PHE A 322 5.46 -13.41 -23.51
N PHE A 323 4.40 -13.67 -22.74
CA PHE A 323 4.39 -14.75 -21.74
C PHE A 323 3.88 -16.10 -22.26
N SER A 324 3.60 -16.24 -23.56
CA SER A 324 2.98 -17.43 -24.13
C SER A 324 3.77 -18.73 -23.87
N THR A 325 5.10 -18.67 -23.79
CA THR A 325 5.96 -19.82 -23.48
C THR A 325 5.64 -20.45 -22.11
N LEU A 326 5.11 -19.68 -21.16
CA LEU A 326 4.68 -20.23 -19.86
C LEU A 326 3.50 -21.21 -19.98
N ALA A 327 2.75 -21.17 -21.09
CA ALA A 327 1.63 -22.06 -21.36
C ALA A 327 2.03 -23.54 -21.49
N VAL A 328 3.33 -23.81 -21.69
CA VAL A 328 3.88 -25.18 -21.71
C VAL A 328 3.70 -25.88 -20.35
N ARG A 329 3.69 -25.12 -19.23
CA ARG A 329 3.50 -25.69 -17.89
C ARG A 329 2.31 -25.13 -17.13
N TYR A 330 1.76 -23.96 -17.49
CA TYR A 330 0.71 -23.30 -16.71
C TYR A 330 -0.50 -22.94 -17.57
N LYS A 331 -1.69 -22.88 -16.95
CA LYS A 331 -2.88 -22.32 -17.61
C LYS A 331 -2.87 -20.82 -17.41
N LEU A 332 -2.56 -20.06 -18.46
CA LEU A 332 -2.39 -18.61 -18.35
C LEU A 332 -3.74 -17.89 -18.32
N ALA A 333 -3.89 -16.95 -17.39
CA ALA A 333 -5.03 -16.06 -17.31
C ALA A 333 -4.58 -14.59 -17.25
N TYR A 334 -5.34 -13.72 -17.90
CA TYR A 334 -5.09 -12.28 -17.98
C TYR A 334 -6.40 -11.53 -17.77
N SER A 335 -6.32 -10.27 -17.35
CA SER A 335 -7.49 -9.38 -17.23
C SER A 335 -8.32 -9.32 -18.52
N SER A 336 -7.65 -9.35 -19.69
CA SER A 336 -8.32 -9.34 -21.00
C SER A 336 -9.23 -10.55 -21.26
N ASN A 337 -9.06 -11.66 -20.54
CA ASN A 337 -9.97 -12.81 -20.63
C ASN A 337 -11.34 -12.56 -19.98
N TYR A 338 -11.49 -11.48 -19.20
CA TYR A 338 -12.67 -11.16 -18.40
C TYR A 338 -13.32 -9.83 -18.80
N SER A 339 -13.18 -9.41 -20.06
CA SER A 339 -13.70 -8.13 -20.56
C SER A 339 -15.20 -7.93 -20.30
N MET A 340 -16.01 -8.99 -20.37
CA MET A 340 -17.45 -8.92 -20.05
C MET A 340 -17.76 -8.49 -18.61
N ILE A 341 -16.84 -8.70 -17.67
CA ILE A 341 -16.95 -8.25 -16.27
C ILE A 341 -16.31 -6.88 -16.10
N LEU A 342 -15.19 -6.65 -16.78
CA LEU A 342 -14.35 -5.46 -16.60
C LEU A 342 -14.87 -4.23 -17.35
N ASP A 343 -15.25 -4.37 -18.62
CA ASP A 343 -15.65 -3.24 -19.49
C ASP A 343 -16.85 -2.44 -18.93
N PRO A 344 -17.86 -3.04 -18.27
CA PRO A 344 -18.95 -2.27 -17.66
C PRO A 344 -18.57 -1.50 -16.38
N VAL A 345 -17.41 -1.79 -15.79
CA VAL A 345 -17.01 -1.27 -14.46
C VAL A 345 -15.84 -0.28 -14.57
N ILE A 346 -14.96 -0.47 -15.56
CA ILE A 346 -13.73 0.31 -15.72
C ILE A 346 -13.95 1.49 -16.65
N GLU A 347 -13.72 2.68 -16.12
CA GLU A 347 -13.73 3.95 -16.85
C GLU A 347 -12.30 4.44 -17.14
N ASN A 348 -11.33 4.03 -16.31
CA ASN A 348 -9.93 4.42 -16.47
C ASN A 348 -8.93 3.35 -15.99
N ASN A 349 -7.66 3.51 -16.37
CA ASN A 349 -6.63 2.51 -16.05
C ASN A 349 -6.29 2.37 -14.56
N TYR A 350 -6.66 3.31 -13.69
CA TYR A 350 -6.45 3.14 -12.24
C TYR A 350 -7.43 2.10 -11.69
N GLU A 351 -8.67 2.09 -12.16
CA GLU A 351 -9.68 1.10 -11.75
C GLU A 351 -9.30 -0.30 -12.21
N LEU A 352 -8.80 -0.44 -13.44
CA LEU A 352 -8.21 -1.70 -13.91
C LEU A 352 -7.09 -2.16 -12.98
N PHE A 353 -6.16 -1.26 -12.66
CA PHE A 353 -5.03 -1.57 -11.79
C PHE A 353 -5.47 -1.94 -10.36
N MET A 354 -6.54 -1.34 -9.84
CA MET A 354 -7.11 -1.71 -8.54
C MET A 354 -7.72 -3.12 -8.57
N ILE A 355 -8.51 -3.45 -9.59
CA ILE A 355 -9.07 -4.80 -9.76
C ILE A 355 -7.97 -5.83 -9.89
N GLU A 356 -6.95 -5.57 -10.71
CA GLU A 356 -5.80 -6.46 -10.86
C GLU A 356 -5.08 -6.70 -9.53
N ARG A 357 -4.90 -5.67 -8.70
CA ARG A 357 -4.30 -5.84 -7.36
C ARG A 357 -5.13 -6.72 -6.45
N LEU A 358 -6.46 -6.58 -6.46
CA LEU A 358 -7.35 -7.45 -5.69
C LEU A 358 -7.20 -8.91 -6.15
N ILE A 359 -7.22 -9.17 -7.46
CA ILE A 359 -7.02 -10.52 -8.02
C ILE A 359 -5.63 -11.06 -7.67
N LEU A 360 -4.59 -10.24 -7.74
CA LEU A 360 -3.24 -10.66 -7.37
C LEU A 360 -3.18 -11.08 -5.89
N MET A 361 -3.77 -10.28 -4.98
CA MET A 361 -3.77 -10.51 -3.54
C MET A 361 -4.67 -11.69 -3.11
N GLY A 362 -5.71 -12.02 -3.87
CA GLY A 362 -6.58 -13.16 -3.59
C GLY A 362 -6.02 -14.52 -4.02
N ALA A 363 -4.86 -14.54 -4.68
CA ALA A 363 -4.24 -15.77 -5.16
C ALA A 363 -3.64 -16.61 -4.01
N LYS A 364 -3.54 -17.92 -4.21
CA LYS A 364 -2.89 -18.83 -3.24
C LYS A 364 -1.41 -18.47 -3.04
N THR A 365 -0.72 -18.23 -4.15
CA THR A 365 0.66 -17.75 -4.16
C THR A 365 0.71 -16.46 -4.97
N PHE A 366 1.19 -15.38 -4.38
CA PHE A 366 1.41 -14.11 -5.07
C PHE A 366 2.91 -13.82 -5.18
N ILE A 367 3.40 -13.71 -6.41
CA ILE A 367 4.82 -13.46 -6.71
C ILE A 367 4.95 -12.08 -7.35
N ARG A 368 5.70 -11.20 -6.69
CA ARG A 368 5.93 -9.83 -7.14
C ARG A 368 7.09 -9.78 -8.13
N THR A 369 7.20 -8.67 -8.87
CA THR A 369 8.42 -8.43 -9.66
C THR A 369 9.61 -8.21 -8.75
N PHE A 370 9.48 -7.23 -7.86
CA PHE A 370 10.50 -6.85 -6.88
C PHE A 370 10.06 -7.26 -5.49
N LYS A 371 11.02 -7.58 -4.64
CA LYS A 371 10.81 -7.79 -3.21
C LYS A 371 10.46 -6.46 -2.51
N GLU A 372 9.37 -6.42 -1.75
CA GLU A 372 8.98 -5.24 -0.94
C GLU A 372 9.27 -5.49 0.54
N ASP A 373 8.93 -6.68 1.03
CA ASP A 373 9.18 -7.16 2.39
C ASP A 373 9.99 -8.46 2.40
N ASP A 374 10.59 -8.81 3.54
CA ASP A 374 11.51 -9.95 3.64
C ASP A 374 10.88 -11.31 3.34
N THR A 375 9.55 -11.40 3.49
CA THR A 375 8.74 -12.61 3.26
C THR A 375 8.17 -12.69 1.84
N ASP A 376 8.30 -11.64 1.03
CA ASP A 376 7.75 -11.63 -0.33
C ASP A 376 8.47 -12.63 -1.25
N LEU A 377 7.68 -13.30 -2.11
CA LEU A 377 8.20 -14.00 -3.28
C LEU A 377 8.42 -13.00 -4.41
N SER A 378 9.61 -13.01 -5.02
CA SER A 378 9.96 -12.10 -6.10
C SER A 378 10.56 -12.80 -7.33
N LEU A 379 10.30 -12.22 -8.51
CA LEU A 379 10.90 -12.65 -9.77
C LEU A 379 12.36 -12.23 -9.88
N THR A 380 12.69 -11.00 -9.44
CA THR A 380 14.06 -10.49 -9.43
C THR A 380 14.54 -10.20 -8.00
N ASP A 381 15.85 -10.29 -7.83
CA ASP A 381 16.56 -9.90 -6.61
C ASP A 381 17.03 -8.42 -6.67
N ASP A 382 16.80 -7.73 -7.80
CA ASP A 382 17.02 -6.29 -7.89
C ASP A 382 16.14 -5.51 -6.90
N PRO A 383 16.65 -4.43 -6.28
CA PRO A 383 15.85 -3.60 -5.39
C PRO A 383 14.80 -2.80 -6.17
N LYS A 384 13.56 -2.71 -5.67
CA LYS A 384 12.47 -1.91 -6.29
C LYS A 384 12.86 -0.43 -6.50
N LYS A 385 13.53 0.15 -5.49
CA LYS A 385 14.10 1.51 -5.57
C LYS A 385 15.51 1.39 -6.15
N ASN A 386 15.77 2.11 -7.23
CA ASN A 386 17.10 2.11 -7.83
C ASN A 386 18.13 2.74 -6.88
N THR A 387 19.37 2.28 -6.97
CA THR A 387 20.53 2.84 -6.25
C THR A 387 21.07 4.11 -6.91
N LYS A 388 20.41 4.61 -7.97
CA LYS A 388 20.91 5.60 -8.94
C LYS A 388 22.24 5.21 -9.61
N SER A 389 22.68 3.97 -9.44
CA SER A 389 23.88 3.42 -10.07
C SER A 389 23.50 2.71 -11.37
N TRP A 390 24.11 3.14 -12.48
CA TRP A 390 23.92 2.56 -13.81
C TRP A 390 24.91 1.40 -14.00
N GLN A 391 24.38 0.18 -14.08
CA GLN A 391 25.15 -1.07 -14.06
C GLN A 391 25.06 -1.80 -15.41
N LEU A 392 25.94 -2.77 -15.65
CA LEU A 392 25.84 -3.64 -16.82
C LEU A 392 24.59 -4.53 -16.69
N PRO A 393 23.76 -4.64 -17.73
CA PRO A 393 22.71 -5.64 -17.77
C PRO A 393 23.28 -7.06 -17.70
N VAL A 394 22.61 -7.94 -16.98
CA VAL A 394 22.95 -9.36 -16.86
C VAL A 394 21.91 -10.17 -17.60
N TYR A 395 22.36 -11.03 -18.52
CA TYR A 395 21.48 -11.88 -19.35
C TYR A 395 21.76 -13.37 -19.22
N THR A 396 22.87 -13.75 -18.59
CA THR A 396 23.24 -15.14 -18.37
C THR A 396 22.50 -15.70 -17.16
N MET A 397 22.20 -16.99 -17.18
CA MET A 397 21.90 -17.71 -15.92
C MET A 397 23.16 -17.68 -15.07
N ASP A 398 23.03 -17.39 -13.78
CA ASP A 398 24.14 -17.60 -12.86
C ASP A 398 24.45 -19.10 -12.94
N GLU A 399 25.69 -19.45 -13.31
CA GLU A 399 26.11 -20.84 -13.32
C GLU A 399 25.90 -21.34 -11.90
N VAL A 400 24.92 -22.25 -11.73
CA VAL A 400 24.83 -23.04 -10.51
C VAL A 400 26.17 -23.76 -10.48
N GLU A 401 27.07 -23.33 -9.59
CA GLU A 401 28.22 -24.14 -9.19
C GLU A 401 27.64 -25.49 -8.79
N GLN A 402 27.69 -26.45 -9.72
CA GLN A 402 27.47 -27.85 -9.43
C GLN A 402 28.66 -28.24 -8.56
N GLY A 403 28.47 -28.05 -7.25
CA GLY A 403 29.37 -28.54 -6.22
C GLY A 403 29.64 -30.01 -6.49
N SER A 404 30.93 -30.28 -6.65
CA SER A 404 31.55 -31.59 -6.83
C SER A 404 31.28 -32.52 -5.66
#